data_AF-A0A0Q8D7D5-F1
#
_entry.id   AF-A0A0Q8D7D5-F1
#
_cell.length_a   1.000
_cell.length_b   1.000
_cell.length_c   1.000
_cell.angle_alpha   90.00
_cell.angle_beta   90.00
_cell.angle_gamma   90.00
#
_symmetry.space_group_name_H-M   'P 1'
#
loop_
_entity.id
_entity.type
_entity.pdbx_description
1 polymer ?
#
loop_
_entity_poly.entity_id
_entity_poly.type
_entity_poly.pdbx_seq_one_letter_code
_entity_poly.pdbx_strand_id
1 'polypeptide(L)'
;MSNLYAGLDRYELARTLGDNFERFVDPEAPGFLTLDYLQYIALGLAGNQFTLADQVLVLEVLNRAGFAASLDLDEKGESNRKFDRQDIHNYQDALFTEHEERTAGPDAR
;
A
#
# COMPACT_ATOMS: atom_id res chain seq x y z
N MET A 1 -18.18 -0.88 7.00
CA MET A 1 -16.82 -1.26 6.54
C MET A 1 -15.92 -1.36 7.75
N SER A 2 -14.93 -2.26 7.74
CA SER A 2 -14.00 -2.44 8.85
C SER A 2 -13.01 -1.27 8.94
N ASN A 3 -12.73 -0.78 10.15
CA ASN A 3 -11.78 0.33 10.41
C ASN A 3 -10.34 -0.15 10.66
N LEU A 4 -10.00 -1.40 10.31
CA LEU A 4 -8.78 -2.08 10.77
C LEU A 4 -7.49 -1.29 10.48
N TYR A 5 -7.42 -0.60 9.34
CA TYR A 5 -6.24 0.19 8.92
C TYR A 5 -6.51 1.69 8.78
N ALA A 6 -7.73 2.14 9.11
CA ALA A 6 -8.12 3.54 8.96
C ALA A 6 -7.29 4.49 9.85
N GLY A 7 -6.75 3.98 10.96
CA GLY A 7 -5.88 4.73 11.87
C GLY A 7 -4.42 4.81 11.46
N LEU A 8 -3.98 4.01 10.47
CA LEU A 8 -2.61 4.05 9.98
C LEU A 8 -2.39 5.33 9.16
N ASP A 9 -1.29 6.03 9.40
CA ASP A 9 -0.83 7.02 8.43
C ASP A 9 -0.32 6.37 7.15
N ARG A 10 0.14 7.18 6.18
CA ARG A 10 0.64 6.67 4.91
C ARG A 10 1.95 5.87 5.07
N TYR A 11 2.80 6.23 6.02
CA TYR A 11 4.05 5.52 6.30
C TYR A 11 3.75 4.12 6.85
N GLU A 12 2.85 4.03 7.84
CA GLU A 12 2.41 2.79 8.47
C GLU A 12 1.63 1.90 7.50
N LEU A 13 0.83 2.50 6.62
CA LEU A 13 0.14 1.78 5.55
C LEU A 13 1.13 1.20 4.52
N ALA A 14 2.13 1.98 4.09
CA ALA A 14 3.20 1.52 3.19
C ALA A 14 4.01 0.39 3.81
N ARG A 15 4.38 0.52 5.09
CA ARG A 15 5.04 -0.55 5.85
C ARG A 15 4.19 -1.82 5.90
N THR A 16 2.92 -1.69 6.27
CA THR A 16 2.00 -2.84 6.37
C THR A 16 1.84 -3.53 5.02
N LEU A 17 1.74 -2.77 3.92
CA LEU A 17 1.69 -3.30 2.57
C LEU A 17 3.00 -4.02 2.20
N GLY A 18 4.16 -3.42 2.49
CA GLY A 18 5.48 -4.00 2.23
C GLY A 18 5.72 -5.29 3.00
N ASP A 19 5.32 -5.36 4.27
CA ASP A 19 5.39 -6.57 5.11
C ASP A 19 4.54 -7.71 4.55
N ASN A 20 3.45 -7.40 3.84
CA ASN A 20 2.54 -8.36 3.24
C ASN A 20 2.69 -8.49 1.72
N PHE A 21 3.72 -7.91 1.12
CA PHE A 21 3.85 -7.77 -0.33
C PHE A 21 3.66 -9.09 -1.10
N GLU A 22 4.36 -10.16 -0.70
CA GLU A 22 4.29 -11.48 -1.37
C GLU A 22 2.89 -12.07 -1.39
N ARG A 23 2.04 -11.67 -0.42
CA ARG A 23 0.66 -12.14 -0.34
C ARG A 23 -0.19 -11.61 -1.48
N PHE A 24 0.13 -10.45 -2.01
CA PHE A 24 -0.69 -9.72 -2.98
C PHE A 24 -0.11 -9.69 -4.38
N VAL A 25 1.08 -10.27 -4.61
CA VAL A 25 1.74 -10.33 -5.92
C VAL A 25 0.78 -10.90 -6.97
N ASP A 26 0.71 -10.21 -8.10
CA ASP A 26 -0.11 -10.64 -9.23
C ASP A 26 0.51 -11.91 -9.86
N PRO A 27 -0.22 -13.03 -9.94
CA PRO A 27 0.29 -14.26 -10.55
C PRO A 27 0.64 -14.08 -12.04
N GLU A 28 0.02 -13.14 -12.74
CA GLU A 28 0.28 -12.83 -14.15
C GLU A 28 1.39 -11.78 -14.33
N ALA A 29 1.83 -11.12 -13.24
CA ALA A 29 2.95 -10.19 -13.23
C ALA A 29 3.87 -10.42 -12.02
N PRO A 30 4.65 -11.52 -12.00
CA PRO A 30 5.49 -11.88 -10.87
C PRO A 30 6.42 -10.75 -10.43
N GLY A 31 6.48 -10.52 -9.11
CA GLY A 31 7.29 -9.46 -8.51
C GLY A 31 6.61 -8.08 -8.49
N PHE A 32 5.38 -7.96 -8.99
CA PHE A 32 4.62 -6.71 -8.98
C PHE A 32 3.25 -6.87 -8.30
N LEU A 33 2.80 -5.78 -7.72
CA LEU A 33 1.41 -5.54 -7.37
C LEU A 33 0.78 -4.74 -8.50
N THR A 34 -0.25 -5.28 -9.14
CA THR A 34 -0.99 -4.56 -10.19
C THR A 34 -2.26 -3.95 -9.61
N LEU A 35 -2.64 -2.76 -10.06
CA LEU A 35 -3.86 -2.10 -9.59
C LEU A 35 -5.11 -2.94 -9.86
N ASP A 36 -5.12 -3.67 -10.98
CA ASP A 36 -6.24 -4.52 -11.38
C ASP A 36 -6.37 -5.75 -10.47
N TYR A 37 -5.27 -6.41 -10.12
CA TYR A 37 -5.30 -7.55 -9.20
C TYR A 37 -5.65 -7.13 -7.78
N LEU A 38 -5.15 -5.97 -7.33
CA LEU A 38 -5.54 -5.39 -6.05
C LEU A 38 -7.06 -5.09 -6.00
N GLN A 39 -7.64 -4.53 -7.06
CA GLN A 39 -9.09 -4.33 -7.14
C GLN A 39 -9.86 -5.66 -7.09
N TYR A 40 -9.37 -6.68 -7.80
CA TYR A 40 -9.94 -8.01 -7.78
C TYR A 40 -9.96 -8.62 -6.35
N ILE A 41 -8.87 -8.44 -5.58
CA ILE A 41 -8.80 -8.84 -4.17
C ILE A 41 -9.78 -8.03 -3.32
N ALA A 42 -9.76 -6.70 -3.42
CA ALA A 42 -10.60 -5.81 -2.61
C ALA A 42 -12.11 -6.05 -2.81
N LEU A 43 -12.52 -6.46 -4.01
CA LEU A 43 -13.90 -6.83 -4.33
C LEU A 43 -14.29 -8.24 -3.83
N GLY A 44 -13.36 -8.99 -3.24
CA GLY A 44 -13.60 -10.35 -2.77
C GLY A 44 -13.75 -11.38 -3.89
N LEU A 45 -13.30 -11.06 -5.11
CA LEU A 45 -13.49 -11.90 -6.28
C LEU A 45 -12.52 -13.08 -6.35
N ALA A 46 -11.41 -13.00 -5.61
CA ALA A 46 -10.39 -14.06 -5.48
C ALA A 46 -10.81 -15.27 -4.62
N GLY A 47 -12.09 -15.34 -4.22
CA GLY A 47 -12.63 -16.44 -3.41
C GLY A 47 -11.95 -16.56 -2.05
N ASN A 48 -11.69 -17.79 -1.61
CA ASN A 48 -11.17 -18.10 -0.27
C ASN A 48 -9.64 -17.94 -0.15
N GLN A 49 -8.95 -17.39 -1.16
CA GLN A 49 -7.50 -17.20 -1.12
C GLN A 49 -7.08 -16.09 -0.13
N PHE A 50 -7.97 -15.12 0.07
CA PHE A 50 -7.73 -13.94 0.89
C PHE A 50 -8.69 -13.86 2.06
N THR A 51 -8.17 -13.47 3.21
CA THR A 51 -8.96 -13.20 4.41
C THR A 51 -9.68 -11.85 4.29
N LEU A 52 -10.64 -11.59 5.18
CA LEU A 52 -11.27 -10.27 5.24
C LEU A 52 -10.24 -9.16 5.55
N ALA A 53 -9.22 -9.45 6.36
CA ALA A 53 -8.17 -8.48 6.69
C ALA A 53 -7.34 -8.10 5.46
N ASP A 54 -7.09 -9.05 4.57
CA ASP A 54 -6.41 -8.81 3.30
C ASP A 54 -7.21 -7.90 2.38
N GLN A 55 -8.49 -8.20 2.20
CA GLN A 55 -9.39 -7.41 1.36
C GLN A 55 -9.49 -5.97 1.86
N VAL A 56 -9.57 -5.79 3.19
CA VAL A 56 -9.64 -4.46 3.82
C VAL A 56 -8.31 -3.71 3.69
N LEU A 57 -7.15 -4.39 3.77
CA LEU A 57 -5.84 -3.76 3.56
C LEU A 57 -5.73 -3.24 2.12
N VAL A 58 -6.04 -4.09 1.14
CA VAL A 58 -5.97 -3.72 -0.27
C VAL A 58 -6.98 -2.62 -0.61
N LEU A 59 -8.17 -2.67 -0.04
CA LEU A 59 -9.16 -1.59 -0.19
C LEU A 59 -8.64 -0.26 0.38
N GLU A 60 -7.97 -0.27 1.53
CA GLU A 60 -7.36 0.93 2.12
C GLU A 60 -6.26 1.49 1.22
N VAL A 61 -5.39 0.63 0.68
CA VAL A 61 -4.33 1.02 -0.28
C VAL A 61 -4.90 1.71 -1.52
N LEU A 62 -5.99 1.17 -2.07
CA LEU A 62 -6.63 1.72 -3.27
C LEU A 62 -7.40 3.03 -3.00
N ASN A 63 -8.02 3.16 -1.83
CA ASN A 63 -8.89 4.30 -1.51
C ASN A 63 -8.19 5.44 -0.79
N ARG A 64 -7.04 5.20 -0.14
CA ARG A 64 -6.29 6.25 0.53
C ARG A 64 -5.84 7.26 -0.51
N ALA A 65 -6.34 8.49 -0.39
CA ALA A 65 -6.16 9.54 -1.38
C ALA A 65 -4.70 9.64 -1.84
N GLY A 66 -4.46 9.41 -3.14
CA GLY A 66 -3.15 9.51 -3.78
C GLY A 66 -2.14 8.40 -3.43
N PHE A 67 -2.45 7.45 -2.54
CA PHE A 67 -1.49 6.45 -2.08
C PHE A 67 -1.02 5.52 -3.20
N ALA A 68 -1.96 4.77 -3.81
CA ALA A 68 -1.62 3.86 -4.91
C ALA A 68 -1.05 4.61 -6.13
N ALA A 69 -1.53 5.83 -6.40
CA ALA A 69 -1.05 6.66 -7.49
C ALA A 69 0.38 7.18 -7.28
N SER A 70 0.85 7.32 -6.03
CA SER A 70 2.24 7.66 -5.74
C SER A 70 3.20 6.49 -5.86
N LEU A 71 2.70 5.26 -5.66
CA LEU A 71 3.47 4.03 -5.85
C LEU A 71 3.56 3.64 -7.32
N ASP A 72 2.48 3.84 -8.08
CA ASP A 72 2.38 3.56 -9.52
C ASP A 72 2.98 4.71 -10.36
N LEU A 73 4.27 4.99 -10.16
CA LEU A 73 5.03 5.96 -10.96
C LEU A 73 6.36 5.33 -11.37
N ASP A 74 6.66 5.32 -12.67
CA ASP A 74 7.96 4.91 -13.16
C ASP A 74 9.02 6.02 -13.01
N GLU A 75 10.24 5.78 -13.51
CA GLU A 75 11.36 6.75 -13.46
C GLU A 75 11.06 8.09 -14.16
N LYS A 76 10.04 8.14 -15.03
CA LYS A 76 9.59 9.36 -15.71
C LYS A 76 8.39 10.01 -15.03
N GLY A 77 7.89 9.42 -13.95
CA GLY A 77 6.66 9.85 -13.28
C GLY A 77 5.40 9.48 -14.05
N GLU A 78 5.47 8.44 -14.91
CA GLU A 78 4.32 7.93 -15.65
C GLU A 78 3.76 6.68 -14.95
N SER A 79 2.43 6.57 -14.90
CA SER A 79 1.76 5.38 -14.37
C SER A 79 1.90 4.21 -15.35
N ASN A 80 2.28 3.05 -14.82
CA ASN A 80 2.36 1.79 -15.55
C ASN A 80 1.38 0.73 -15.00
N ARG A 81 0.48 1.16 -14.10
CA ARG A 81 -0.55 0.40 -13.37
C ARG A 81 -0.03 -0.69 -12.45
N LYS A 82 1.23 -0.59 -12.04
CA LYS A 82 1.85 -1.56 -11.15
C LYS A 82 2.94 -0.91 -10.30
N PHE A 83 3.30 -1.58 -9.21
CA PHE A 83 4.40 -1.16 -8.37
C PHE A 83 5.01 -2.38 -7.70
N ASP A 84 6.30 -2.30 -7.40
CA ASP A 84 7.06 -3.36 -6.76
C ASP A 84 7.42 -3.01 -5.31
N ARG A 85 8.28 -3.84 -4.71
CA ARG A 85 8.73 -3.66 -3.33
C ARG A 85 9.62 -2.42 -3.17
N GLN A 86 10.39 -2.06 -4.20
CA GLN A 86 11.25 -0.89 -4.19
C GLN A 86 10.43 0.39 -4.23
N ASP A 87 9.35 0.43 -5.00
CA ASP A 87 8.42 1.58 -5.03
C ASP A 87 7.83 1.85 -3.64
N ILE A 88 7.42 0.80 -2.92
CA ILE A 88 6.92 0.90 -1.55
C ILE A 88 8.01 1.41 -0.60
N HIS A 89 9.24 0.91 -0.72
CA HIS A 89 10.35 1.35 0.10
C HIS A 89 10.67 2.83 -0.14
N ASN A 90 10.76 3.26 -1.40
CA ASN A 90 11.02 4.65 -1.77
C ASN A 90 9.93 5.59 -1.23
N TYR A 91 8.67 5.17 -1.34
CA TYR A 91 7.54 5.92 -0.81
C TYR A 91 7.58 6.01 0.73
N GLN A 92 7.95 4.92 1.39
CA GLN A 92 8.12 4.89 2.85
C GLN A 92 9.26 5.81 3.30
N ASP A 93 10.41 5.78 2.63
CA ASP A 93 11.55 6.65 2.91
C ASP A 93 11.19 8.13 2.76
N ALA A 94 10.43 8.48 1.71
CA ALA A 94 9.97 9.84 1.48
C ALA A 94 9.04 10.37 2.60
N LEU A 95 8.36 9.48 3.30
CA LEU A 95 7.46 9.81 4.40
C LEU A 95 8.12 9.73 5.79
N PHE A 96 9.35 9.22 5.89
CA PHE A 96 9.98 8.89 7.16
C PHE A 96 10.08 10.12 8.09
N THR A 97 10.58 11.24 7.58
CA THR A 97 10.71 12.48 8.38
C THR A 97 9.35 13.00 8.86
N GLU A 98 8.33 13.02 7.99
CA GLU A 98 6.97 13.43 8.37
C GLU A 98 6.38 12.51 9.45
N HIS A 99 6.62 11.20 9.32
CA HIS A 99 6.22 10.21 10.31
C HIS A 99 6.92 10.42 11.65
N GLU A 100 8.23 10.66 11.67
CA GLU A 100 8.99 10.94 12.89
C GLU A 100 8.50 12.21 13.59
N GLU A 101 8.31 13.31 12.85
CA GLU A 101 7.80 14.56 13.42
C GLU A 101 6.41 14.41 14.03
N ARG A 102 5.53 13.62 13.38
CA ARG A 102 4.18 13.33 13.88
C ARG A 102 4.20 12.47 15.15
N THR A 103 5.17 11.57 15.28
CA THR A 103 5.22 10.56 16.36
C THR A 103 6.14 10.94 17.52
N ALA A 104 7.07 11.87 17.33
CA ALA A 104 8.03 12.30 18.35
C ALA A 104 7.40 13.01 19.57
N GLY A 105 6.13 13.42 19.50
CA GLY A 105 5.46 14.13 20.59
C GLY A 105 6.04 15.53 20.84
N PRO A 106 5.39 16.37 21.68
CA PRO A 106 5.76 17.77 21.87
C PRO A 106 7.08 18.03 22.64
N ASP A 107 7.80 17.00 23.09
CA ASP A 107 8.98 17.15 23.97
C ASP A 107 10.32 17.33 23.25
N ALA A 108 10.33 17.56 21.93
CA ALA A 108 11.54 17.71 21.13
C ALA A 108 11.97 19.17 20.83
N ARG A 109 11.53 20.16 21.62
CA ARG A 109 11.94 21.57 21.47
C ARG A 109 12.57 22.15 22.72
#